data_AF-A0A6L9QCH4-F1
#
_entry.id   AF-A0A6L9QCH4-F1
#
_cell.length_a   1.000
_cell.length_b   1.000
_cell.length_c   1.000
_cell.angle_alpha   90.00
_cell.angle_beta   90.00
_cell.angle_gamma   90.00
#
_symmetry.space_group_name_H-M   'P 1'
#
loop_
_entity.id
_entity.type
_entity.pdbx_description
1 polymer ?
#
loop_
_entity_poly.entity_id
_entity_poly.type
_entity_poly.pdbx_seq_one_letter_code
_entity_poly.pdbx_strand_id
1 'polypeptide(L)'
;PAPRLVVVQALPKGDRGELAVETMTEVGVDVIVPWAADRCVTRWRPERRDKALGRWRTTAREAAKQARRSRLPEVPDLASTDDVAARLGAASLALVLHEEAEAPLSAV
;
A
#
# COMPACT_ATOMS: atom_id res chain seq x y z
N PRO A 1 -11.99 -10.04 5.39
CA PRO A 1 -11.18 -11.04 6.13
C PRO A 1 -10.98 -10.50 7.55
N ALA A 2 -10.73 -11.39 8.51
CA ALA A 2 -10.47 -11.02 9.90
C ALA A 2 -9.18 -11.71 10.37
N PRO A 3 -8.12 -10.96 10.71
CA PRO A 3 -8.02 -9.49 10.60
C PRO A 3 -8.03 -9.01 9.14
N ARG A 4 -8.38 -7.73 8.92
CA ARG A 4 -8.23 -7.06 7.62
C ARG A 4 -6.83 -6.44 7.58
N LEU A 5 -6.02 -6.81 6.60
CA LEU A 5 -4.65 -6.32 6.46
C LEU A 5 -4.58 -5.15 5.49
N VAL A 6 -4.19 -3.97 6.00
CA VAL A 6 -4.01 -2.75 5.20
C VAL A 6 -2.52 -2.40 5.19
N VAL A 7 -1.95 -2.21 4.00
CA VAL A 7 -0.57 -1.72 3.87
C VAL A 7 -0.59 -0.34 3.23
N VAL A 8 0.05 0.62 3.89
CA VAL A 8 0.29 1.96 3.36
C VAL A 8 1.70 1.98 2.77
N GLN A 9 1.79 2.27 1.47
CA GLN A 9 3.04 2.24 0.74
C GLN A 9 3.37 3.62 0.19
N ALA A 10 4.45 4.22 0.70
CA ALA A 10 5.03 5.43 0.11
C ALA A 10 5.45 5.16 -1.34
N LEU A 11 5.20 6.10 -2.25
CA LEU A 11 5.42 5.92 -3.69
C LEU A 11 6.89 5.61 -4.03
N PRO A 12 7.26 4.38 -4.41
CA PRO A 12 8.65 4.08 -4.73
C PRO A 12 9.05 4.67 -6.08
N LYS A 13 10.36 4.80 -6.31
CA LYS A 13 10.92 5.27 -7.59
C LYS A 13 10.90 4.15 -8.63
N GLY A 14 10.53 4.49 -9.87
CA GLY A 14 10.59 3.59 -11.01
C GLY A 14 9.45 2.57 -11.03
N ASP A 15 9.79 1.34 -11.41
CA ASP A 15 8.94 0.15 -11.56
C ASP A 15 8.74 -0.66 -10.26
N ARG A 16 9.44 -0.27 -9.19
CA ARG A 16 9.31 -0.90 -7.87
C ARG A 16 7.91 -0.79 -7.28
N GLY A 17 7.08 0.12 -7.80
CA GLY A 17 5.70 0.31 -7.33
C GLY A 17 4.81 -0.86 -7.70
N GLU A 18 4.84 -1.26 -8.97
CA GLU A 18 4.09 -2.41 -9.43
C GLU A 18 4.58 -3.69 -8.74
N LEU A 19 5.90 -3.89 -8.59
CA LEU A 19 6.44 -5.05 -7.86
C LEU A 19 5.95 -5.09 -6.40
N ALA A 20 5.96 -3.96 -5.69
CA ALA A 20 5.46 -3.90 -4.32
C ALA A 20 3.97 -4.26 -4.25
N VAL A 21 3.16 -3.76 -5.19
CA VAL A 21 1.73 -4.09 -5.30
C VAL A 21 1.51 -5.58 -5.56
N GLU A 22 2.28 -6.17 -6.46
CA GLU A 22 2.25 -7.61 -6.76
C GLU A 22 2.56 -8.42 -5.50
N THR A 23 3.71 -8.19 -4.86
CA THR A 23 4.11 -8.92 -3.66
C THR A 23 3.11 -8.76 -2.52
N MET A 24 2.64 -7.53 -2.24
CA MET A 24 1.60 -7.29 -1.23
C MET A 24 0.31 -8.06 -1.53
N THR A 25 -0.07 -8.12 -2.82
CA THR A 25 -1.24 -8.87 -3.24
C THR A 25 -1.06 -10.37 -2.99
N GLU A 26 0.09 -10.93 -3.35
CA GLU A 26 0.40 -12.36 -3.20
C GLU A 26 0.43 -12.82 -1.74
N VAL A 27 0.97 -12.00 -0.84
CA VAL A 27 1.02 -12.31 0.60
C VAL A 27 -0.31 -12.04 1.33
N GLY A 28 -1.35 -11.62 0.61
CA GLY A 28 -2.71 -11.57 1.14
C GLY A 28 -3.16 -10.21 1.68
N VAL A 29 -2.47 -9.11 1.38
CA VAL A 29 -2.92 -7.75 1.76
C VAL A 29 -4.30 -7.46 1.19
N ASP A 30 -5.20 -6.87 1.97
CA ASP A 30 -6.58 -6.58 1.56
C ASP A 30 -6.75 -5.19 0.97
N VAL A 31 -5.95 -4.23 1.42
CA VAL A 31 -5.96 -2.84 0.93
C VAL A 31 -4.54 -2.33 0.81
N ILE A 32 -4.18 -1.83 -0.37
CA ILE A 32 -2.88 -1.26 -0.67
C ILE A 32 -3.05 0.24 -0.90
N VAL A 33 -2.70 1.05 0.10
CA VAL A 33 -2.88 2.50 0.07
C VAL A 33 -1.62 3.18 -0.49
N PRO A 34 -1.67 3.77 -1.70
CA PRO A 34 -0.58 4.63 -2.16
C PRO A 34 -0.49 5.89 -1.30
N TRP A 35 0.70 6.23 -0.81
CA TRP A 35 0.92 7.39 0.06
C TRP A 35 1.95 8.37 -0.51
N ALA A 36 1.54 9.64 -0.62
CA ALA A 36 2.40 10.76 -0.98
C ALA A 36 3.17 11.28 0.25
N ALA A 37 4.15 10.51 0.73
CA ALA A 37 4.98 10.90 1.87
C ALA A 37 5.87 12.12 1.56
N ASP A 38 6.09 13.00 2.54
CA ASP A 38 6.79 14.28 2.33
C ASP A 38 8.21 14.12 1.81
N ARG A 39 8.96 13.15 2.37
CA ARG A 39 10.35 12.83 1.99
C ARG A 39 10.45 11.96 0.74
N CYS A 40 9.34 11.67 0.08
CA CYS A 40 9.32 10.85 -1.11
C CYS A 40 9.71 11.67 -2.35
N VAL A 41 10.76 11.25 -3.04
CA VAL A 41 11.22 11.88 -4.30
C VAL A 41 10.20 11.66 -5.42
N THR A 42 9.53 10.51 -5.41
CA THR A 42 8.54 10.18 -6.44
C THR A 42 7.22 10.83 -6.09
N ARG A 43 6.73 11.67 -7.00
CA ARG A 43 5.42 12.29 -6.89
C ARG A 43 4.62 12.02 -8.16
N TRP A 44 3.40 11.54 -7.99
CA TRP A 44 2.45 11.48 -9.10
C TRP A 44 1.95 12.89 -9.38
N ARG A 45 2.39 13.46 -10.51
CA ARG A 45 1.85 14.73 -11.00
C ARG A 45 0.35 14.56 -11.27
N PRO A 46 -0.49 15.59 -11.06
CA PRO A 46 -1.94 15.49 -11.21
C PRO A 46 -2.36 14.83 -12.53
N GLU A 47 -1.70 15.18 -13.63
CA GLU A 47 -2.04 14.72 -14.99
C GLU A 47 -1.68 13.25 -15.24
N ARG A 48 -0.81 12.67 -14.40
CA ARG A 48 -0.35 11.28 -14.50
C ARG A 48 -0.85 10.40 -13.36
N ARG A 49 -1.51 10.98 -12.36
CA ARG A 49 -1.97 10.30 -11.15
C ARG A 49 -2.89 9.13 -11.49
N ASP A 50 -3.94 9.38 -12.26
CA ASP A 50 -4.95 8.36 -12.57
C ASP A 50 -4.37 7.23 -13.43
N LYS A 51 -3.46 7.55 -14.34
CA LYS A 51 -2.72 6.55 -15.13
C LYS A 51 -1.83 5.68 -14.23
N ALA A 52 -1.11 6.28 -13.29
CA ALA A 52 -0.25 5.54 -12.37
C ALA A 52 -1.06 4.66 -11.42
N LEU A 53 -2.13 5.21 -10.85
CA LEU A 53 -3.07 4.48 -10.00
C LEU A 53 -3.77 3.34 -10.76
N GLY A 54 -4.15 3.57 -12.02
CA GLY A 54 -4.71 2.55 -12.90
C GLY A 54 -3.75 1.39 -13.15
N ARG A 55 -2.44 1.65 -13.26
CA ARG A 55 -1.42 0.59 -13.33
C ARG A 55 -1.39 -0.23 -12.05
N TRP A 56 -1.35 0.40 -10.87
CA TRP A 56 -1.37 -0.31 -9.59
C TRP A 56 -2.63 -1.17 -9.43
N ARG A 57 -3.82 -0.64 -9.76
CA ARG A 57 -5.08 -1.40 -9.77
C ARG A 57 -5.02 -2.60 -10.72
N THR A 58 -4.41 -2.42 -11.89
CA THR A 58 -4.23 -3.50 -12.87
C THR A 58 -3.27 -4.57 -12.35
N THR A 59 -2.11 -4.18 -11.83
CA THR A 59 -1.13 -5.10 -11.22
C THR A 59 -1.75 -5.90 -10.09
N ALA A 60 -2.47 -5.24 -9.18
CA ALA A 60 -3.13 -5.92 -8.07
C ALA A 60 -4.18 -6.93 -8.56
N ARG A 61 -4.93 -6.60 -9.62
CA ARG A 61 -5.90 -7.53 -10.22
C ARG A 61 -5.22 -8.75 -10.84
N GLU A 62 -4.15 -8.55 -11.61
CA GLU A 62 -3.46 -9.67 -12.27
C GLU A 62 -2.72 -10.54 -11.26
N ALA A 63 -2.04 -9.94 -10.27
CA ALA A 63 -1.41 -10.67 -9.17
C ALA A 63 -2.42 -11.49 -8.38
N ALA A 64 -3.59 -10.93 -8.07
CA ALA A 64 -4.65 -11.65 -7.37
C ALA A 64 -5.16 -12.87 -8.16
N LYS A 65 -5.27 -12.78 -9.49
CA LYS A 65 -5.60 -13.92 -10.35
C LYS A 65 -4.51 -14.99 -10.30
N GLN A 66 -3.24 -14.61 -10.44
CA GLN A 66 -2.11 -15.55 -10.41
C GLN A 66 -2.01 -16.27 -9.07
N ALA A 67 -2.18 -15.55 -7.97
CA ALA A 67 -2.22 -16.07 -6.62
C ALA A 67 -3.53 -16.82 -6.28
N ARG A 68 -4.49 -16.92 -7.22
CA ARG A 68 -5.80 -17.56 -7.04
C ARG A 68 -6.56 -17.02 -5.82
N ARG A 69 -6.45 -15.72 -5.55
CA ARG A 69 -7.18 -15.10 -4.45
C ARG A 69 -8.66 -15.08 -4.75
N SER A 70 -9.48 -15.46 -3.76
CA SER A 70 -10.94 -15.38 -3.84
C SER A 70 -11.48 -13.94 -3.77
N ARG A 71 -10.61 -12.97 -3.44
CA ARG A 71 -10.94 -11.54 -3.32
C ARG A 71 -9.81 -10.71 -3.92
N LEU A 72 -10.17 -9.64 -4.62
CA LEU A 72 -9.21 -8.66 -5.12
C LEU A 72 -8.87 -7.66 -4.01
N PRO A 73 -7.60 -7.27 -3.85
CA PRO A 73 -7.23 -6.18 -2.95
C PRO A 73 -7.79 -4.85 -3.47
N GLU A 74 -8.18 -3.96 -2.56
CA GLU A 74 -8.55 -2.59 -2.89
C GLU A 74 -7.30 -1.72 -3.03
N VAL A 75 -7.28 -0.85 -4.05
CA VAL A 75 -6.24 0.19 -4.22
C VAL A 75 -6.95 1.55 -4.29
N PRO A 76 -7.14 2.23 -3.14
CA PRO A 76 -7.81 3.53 -3.08
C PRO A 76 -6.94 4.63 -3.70
N ASP A 77 -7.48 5.83 -3.75
CA ASP A 77 -6.77 6.99 -4.29
C ASP A 77 -5.54 7.35 -3.44
N LEU A 78 -4.67 8.17 -4.03
CA LEU A 78 -3.43 8.63 -3.41
C LEU A 78 -3.71 9.38 -2.10
N ALA A 79 -3.24 8.82 -0.99
CA ALA A 79 -3.40 9.37 0.34
C ALA A 79 -2.35 10.45 0.65
N SER A 80 -2.77 11.49 1.36
CA SER A 80 -1.88 12.41 2.07
C SER A 80 -1.40 11.83 3.40
N THR A 81 -0.45 12.49 4.05
CA THR A 81 -0.02 12.11 5.41
C THR A 81 -1.16 12.21 6.42
N ASP A 82 -2.05 13.21 6.29
CA ASP A 82 -3.21 13.37 7.17
C ASP A 82 -4.21 12.20 7.00
N ASP A 83 -4.44 11.77 5.75
CA ASP A 83 -5.28 10.60 5.47
C ASP A 83 -4.68 9.33 6.09
N VAL A 84 -3.35 9.19 6.06
CA VAL A 84 -2.65 8.06 6.68
C VAL A 84 -2.76 8.12 8.21
N ALA A 85 -2.54 9.29 8.81
CA ALA A 85 -2.68 9.48 10.24
C ALA A 85 -4.10 9.14 10.73
N ALA A 86 -5.13 9.56 10.00
CA ALA A 86 -6.52 9.22 10.29
C ALA A 86 -6.77 7.70 10.22
N ARG A 87 -6.19 7.01 9.22
CA ARG A 87 -6.27 5.54 9.10
C ARG A 87 -5.61 4.82 10.27
N LEU A 88 -4.45 5.29 10.71
CA LEU A 88 -3.74 4.71 11.87
C LEU A 88 -4.57 4.88 13.15
N GLY A 89 -5.17 6.06 13.36
CA GLY A 89 -6.02 6.33 14.52
C GLY A 89 -7.30 5.50 14.58
N ALA A 90 -7.78 5.01 13.43
CA ALA A 90 -8.96 4.14 13.34
C ALA A 90 -8.61 2.63 13.33
N ALA A 91 -7.33 2.26 13.26
CA ALA A 91 -6.91 0.87 13.18
C ALA A 91 -6.96 0.18 14.56
N SER A 92 -7.34 -1.10 14.58
CA SER A 92 -7.26 -1.92 15.80
C SER A 92 -5.82 -2.17 16.25
N LEU A 93 -4.88 -2.17 15.30
CA LEU A 93 -3.44 -2.21 15.52
C LEU A 93 -2.75 -1.42 14.40
N ALA A 94 -1.91 -0.46 14.77
CA ALA A 94 -1.14 0.37 13.86
C ALA A 94 0.35 0.10 14.04
N LEU A 95 1.03 -0.30 12.98
CA LEU A 95 2.45 -0.61 12.98
C LEU A 95 3.18 0.26 11.96
N VAL A 96 4.29 0.88 12.38
CA VAL A 96 5.18 1.63 11.51
C VAL A 96 6.51 0.89 11.45
N LEU A 97 6.86 0.40 10.26
CA LEU A 97 8.13 -0.27 10.03
C LEU A 97 9.23 0.80 9.86
N HIS A 98 9.85 1.17 10.97
CA HIS A 98 10.91 2.18 11.02
C HIS A 98 12.26 1.53 11.30
N GLU A 99 13.31 1.97 10.61
CA GLU A 99 14.68 1.43 10.77
C GLU A 99 15.27 1.65 12.17
N GLU A 100 14.86 2.73 12.85
CA GLU A 100 15.29 3.05 14.23
C GLU A 100 14.31 2.52 15.30
N ALA A 101 13.35 1.66 14.95
CA ALA A 101 12.42 1.10 15.92
C ALA A 101 13.14 0.16 16.92
N GLU A 102 12.90 0.36 18.21
CA GLU A 102 13.52 -0.46 19.27
C GLU A 102 12.84 -1.83 19.46
N ALA A 103 11.55 -1.92 19.12
CA ALA A 103 10.78 -3.15 19.22
C ALA A 103 10.70 -3.87 17.86
N PRO A 104 11.05 -5.17 17.77
CA PRO A 104 10.89 -5.92 16.54
C PRO A 104 9.41 -6.23 16.28
N LEU A 105 9.06 -6.39 15.01
CA LEU A 105 7.69 -6.77 14.61
C LEU A 105 7.20 -8.06 15.29
N SER A 106 8.10 -9.00 15.56
CA SER A 106 7.79 -10.27 16.23
C SER A 106 7.43 -10.14 17.71
N ALA A 107 7.61 -8.96 18.32
CA ALA A 107 7.30 -8.70 19.72
C ALA A 107 5.95 -8.00 19.93
N VAL A 108 5.19 -7.76 18.86
CA VAL A 108 3.86 -7.12 18.90
C VAL A 108 2.75 -8.14 18.76
#